data_AF-A0A6P0M4K7-F1
#
_entry.id   AF-A0A6P0M4K7-F1
#
_cell.length_a   1.000
_cell.length_b   1.000
_cell.length_c   1.000
_cell.angle_alpha   90.00
_cell.angle_beta   90.00
_cell.angle_gamma   90.00
#
_symmetry.space_group_name_H-M   'P 1'
#
loop_
_entity.id
_entity.type
_entity.pdbx_description
1 polymer ?
#
loop_
_entity_poly.entity_id
_entity_poly.type
_entity_poly.pdbx_seq_one_letter_code
_entity_poly.pdbx_strand_id
1 'polypeptide(L)' 'MKVSMHPIMEQSFSIIDQQIGEHQFNRAEYAIVRRVIHSTADFEFAQLLRFSENAIASGISALRQGIPIVTDV' A
#
# COMPACT_ATOMS: atom_id res chain seq x y z
N MET A 1 2.55 19.22 -3.63
CA MET A 1 2.36 19.32 -2.16
C MET A 1 3.20 18.22 -1.52
N LYS A 2 4.19 18.55 -0.68
CA LYS A 2 4.99 17.55 0.04
C LYS A 2 4.18 17.17 1.27
N VAL A 3 3.57 15.99 1.28
CA VAL A 3 2.88 15.49 2.47
C VAL A 3 3.97 15.12 3.47
N SER A 4 4.10 15.87 4.55
CA SER A 4 4.96 15.49 5.67
C SER A 4 4.33 14.28 6.35
N MET A 5 5.03 13.16 6.39
CA MET A 5 4.56 12.01 7.17
C MET A 5 4.82 12.28 8.65
N HIS A 6 3.98 11.73 9.51
CA HIS A 6 4.21 11.81 10.95
C HIS A 6 5.39 10.91 11.32
N PRO A 7 6.29 11.30 12.24
CA PRO A 7 7.49 10.51 12.57
C PRO A 7 7.21 9.06 12.98
N ILE A 8 6.08 8.83 13.66
CA ILE A 8 5.62 7.47 14.04
C ILE A 8 5.34 6.62 12.79
N MET A 9 4.73 7.20 11.75
CA MET A 9 4.46 6.49 10.51
C MET A 9 5.74 6.17 9.76
N GLU A 10 6.67 7.13 9.71
CA GLU A 10 7.98 6.94 9.08
C GLU A 10 8.76 5.81 9.76
N GLN A 11 8.80 5.80 11.10
CA GLN A 11 9.45 4.74 11.86
C GLN A 11 8.77 3.38 11.67
N SER A 12 7.44 3.34 11.68
CA SER A 12 6.70 2.10 11.42
C SER A 12 6.98 1.55 10.02
N PHE A 13 7.01 2.41 9.00
CA PHE A 13 7.37 2.00 7.64
C PHE A 13 8.82 1.51 7.57
N SER A 14 9.76 2.17 8.23
CA SER A 14 11.15 1.70 8.28
C SER A 14 11.28 0.31 8.89
N ILE A 15 10.49 -0.02 9.93
CA ILE A 15 10.49 -1.34 10.55
C ILE A 15 9.91 -2.38 9.58
N ILE A 16 8.81 -2.06 8.90
CA ILE A 16 8.21 -2.95 7.89
C ILE A 16 9.18 -3.19 6.73
N ASP A 17 9.85 -2.14 6.25
CA ASP A 17 10.84 -2.21 5.18
C ASP A 17 11.99 -3.17 5.57
N GLN A 18 12.51 -3.06 6.80
CA GLN A 18 13.57 -3.94 7.31
C GLN A 18 13.13 -5.41 7.45
N GLN A 19 11.90 -5.64 7.92
CA GLN A 19 11.41 -7.00 8.20
C GLN A 19 10.93 -7.73 6.95
N ILE A 20 10.37 -7.03 5.96
CA ILE A 20 10.06 -7.64 4.66
C ILE A 20 11.34 -8.03 3.91
N GLY A 21 12.37 -7.18 3.98
CA GLY A 21 13.61 -7.40 3.22
C GLY A 21 13.39 -7.38 1.71
N GLU A 22 14.01 -8.32 0.99
CA GLU A 22 13.88 -8.42 -0.46
C GLU A 22 12.49 -8.93 -0.87
N HIS A 23 11.88 -8.26 -1.85
CA HIS A 23 10.57 -8.65 -2.38
C HIS A 23 10.49 -8.40 -3.89
N GLN A 24 9.54 -9.05 -4.54
CA GLN A 24 9.33 -8.95 -6.00
C GLN A 24 8.32 -7.85 -6.39
N PHE A 25 7.69 -7.19 -5.42
CA PHE A 25 6.75 -6.10 -5.70
C PHE A 25 7.43 -4.93 -6.39
N ASN A 26 6.77 -4.38 -7.41
CA ASN A 26 7.14 -3.07 -7.92
C ASN A 26 6.82 -1.97 -6.88
N ARG A 27 7.30 -0.76 -7.12
CA ARG A 27 7.14 0.37 -6.18
C ARG A 27 5.69 0.65 -5.80
N ALA A 28 4.76 0.53 -6.75
CA ALA A 28 3.34 0.85 -6.52
C ALA A 28 2.64 -0.27 -5.76
N GLU A 29 2.92 -1.53 -6.09
CA GLU A 29 2.45 -2.70 -5.34
C GLU A 29 2.96 -2.68 -3.90
N TYR A 30 4.25 -2.43 -3.72
CA TYR A 30 4.86 -2.40 -2.40
C TYR A 30 4.27 -1.30 -1.50
N ALA A 31 3.95 -0.14 -2.07
CA ALA A 31 3.30 0.92 -1.32
C ALA A 31 1.93 0.48 -0.73
N ILE A 32 1.19 -0.36 -1.45
CA ILE A 32 -0.08 -0.94 -0.99
C ILE A 32 0.18 -2.03 0.05
N VAL A 33 1.08 -2.98 -0.24
CA VAL A 33 1.47 -4.07 0.68
C VAL A 33 1.90 -3.50 2.03
N ARG A 34 2.83 -2.54 2.03
CA ARG A 34 3.33 -1.89 3.24
C ARG A 34 2.23 -1.18 4.02
N ARG A 35 1.26 -0.57 3.32
CA ARG A 35 0.14 0.14 3.97
C ARG A 35 -0.84 -0.84 4.62
N VAL A 36 -1.07 -2.00 3.99
CA VAL A 36 -1.89 -3.08 4.57
C VAL A 36 -1.21 -3.61 5.83
N ILE A 37 0.06 -4.00 5.76
CA ILE A 37 0.83 -4.49 6.92
C ILE A 37 0.86 -3.46 8.05
N HIS A 38 1.04 -2.18 7.74
CA HIS A 38 1.00 -1.12 8.76
C HIS A 38 -0.34 -1.03 9.48
N SER A 39 -1.44 -1.31 8.78
CA SER A 39 -2.79 -1.23 9.33
C SER A 39 -3.19 -2.49 10.11
N THR A 40 -2.60 -3.64 9.78
CA THR A 40 -2.97 -4.96 10.34
C THR A 40 -1.91 -5.54 11.30
N ALA A 41 -0.68 -5.03 11.27
CA ALA A 41 0.52 -5.61 11.88
C ALA A 41 0.83 -7.06 11.44
N ASP A 42 0.33 -7.47 10.26
CA ASP A 42 0.44 -8.84 9.76
C ASP A 42 1.24 -8.89 8.45
N PHE A 43 2.40 -9.55 8.50
CA PHE A 43 3.31 -9.69 7.35
C PHE A 43 2.86 -10.77 6.36
N GLU A 44 1.91 -11.64 6.70
CA GLU A 44 1.39 -12.66 5.80
C GLU A 44 0.74 -12.04 4.55
N PHE A 45 0.25 -10.79 4.64
CA PHE A 45 -0.27 -10.05 3.50
C PHE A 45 0.72 -9.87 2.34
N ALA A 46 2.03 -9.93 2.60
CA ALA A 46 3.05 -9.95 1.54
C ALA A 46 2.95 -11.21 0.66
N GLN A 47 2.31 -12.28 1.11
CA GLN A 47 2.10 -13.50 0.34
C GLN A 47 0.66 -13.67 -0.14
N LEU A 48 -0.30 -12.98 0.48
CA LEU A 48 -1.73 -13.10 0.16
C LEU A 48 -2.21 -12.10 -0.90
N LEU A 49 -1.60 -10.92 -0.98
CA LEU A 49 -2.02 -9.90 -1.94
C LEU A 49 -1.76 -10.34 -3.39
N ARG A 50 -2.75 -10.11 -4.26
CA ARG A 50 -2.69 -10.38 -5.69
C ARG A 50 -3.15 -9.13 -6.43
N PHE A 51 -2.43 -8.77 -7.48
CA PHE A 51 -2.73 -7.62 -8.32
C PHE A 51 -3.08 -8.12 -9.72
N SER A 52 -4.27 -7.79 -10.22
CA SER A 52 -4.57 -7.99 -11.63
C SER A 52 -3.84 -6.96 -12.47
N GLU A 53 -3.67 -7.26 -13.75
CA GLU A 53 -3.10 -6.29 -14.69
C GLU A 53 -3.88 -4.96 -14.62
N ASN A 54 -3.14 -3.84 -14.60
CA ASN A 54 -3.67 -2.48 -14.55
C ASN A 54 -4.50 -2.11 -13.30
N ALA A 55 -4.64 -2.97 -12.28
CA ALA A 55 -5.46 -2.68 -11.09
C ALA A 55 -5.14 -1.32 -10.45
N ILE A 56 -3.85 -1.06 -10.22
CA ILE A 56 -3.38 0.18 -9.58
C ILE A 56 -3.59 1.39 -10.50
N ALA A 57 -3.26 1.27 -11.79
CA ALA A 57 -3.39 2.36 -12.75
C ALA A 57 -4.87 2.78 -12.93
N SER A 58 -5.76 1.79 -13.05
CA SER A 58 -7.21 2.01 -13.15
C SER A 58 -7.76 2.67 -11.88
N GLY A 59 -7.36 2.20 -10.70
CA GLY A 59 -7.76 2.81 -9.43
C GLY A 59 -7.32 4.27 -9.30
N ILE A 60 -6.06 4.58 -9.64
CA ILE A 60 -5.56 5.97 -9.64
C ILE A 60 -6.35 6.85 -10.61
N SER A 61 -6.66 6.33 -11.82
CA SER A 61 -7.46 7.07 -12.81
C SER A 61 -8.87 7.38 -12.29
N ALA A 62 -9.56 6.38 -11.74
CA ALA A 62 -10.90 6.53 -11.18
C ALA A 62 -10.95 7.55 -10.03
N LEU A 63 -9.98 7.50 -9.11
CA LEU A 63 -9.88 8.46 -8.01
C LEU A 63 -9.67 9.89 -8.52
N ARG A 64 -8.82 10.09 -9.53
CA ARG A 64 -8.59 11.41 -10.14
C ARG A 64 -9.81 11.96 -10.87
N GLN A 65 -10.63 11.07 -11.43
CA GLN A 65 -11.88 11.43 -12.10
C GLN A 65 -13.03 11.68 -11.11
N GLY A 66 -12.82 11.48 -9.80
CA GLY A 66 -13.86 11.64 -8.79
C GLY A 66 -14.95 10.58 -8.86
N ILE A 67 -14.63 9.39 -9.38
CA ILE A 67 -15.55 8.25 -9.34
C ILE A 67 -15.84 7.90 -7.88
N PRO A 68 -17.12 7.71 -7.47
CA PRO A 68 -17.46 7.36 -6.10
C PRO A 68 -16.79 6.08 -5.62
N ILE A 69 -16.37 6.06 -4.35
CA ILE A 69 -15.95 4.84 -3.66
C ILE A 69 -17.19 4.23 -3.02
N VAL A 70 -17.60 3.06 -3.51
CA VAL A 70 -18.69 2.29 -2.91
C VAL A 70 -18.08 1.32 -1.89
N THR A 71 -18.48 1.44 -0.63
CA THR A 71 -18.04 0.56 0.47
C THR A 71 -19.19 -0.33 0.91
N ASP A 72 -18.87 -1.53 1.39
CA ASP A 72 -19.83 -2.49 1.94
C ASP A 72 -20.19 -2.19 3.42
N VAL A 73 -19.21 -1.71 4.20
CA VAL A 73 -19.33 -1.29 5.61
C VAL A 73 -18.73 0.10 5.82
#